data_AF-A0A4R8LRU1-F1
#
_entry.id   AF-A0A4R8LRU1-F1
#
_cell.length_a   1.000
_cell.length_b   1.000
_cell.length_c   1.000
_cell.angle_alpha   90.00
_cell.angle_beta   90.00
_cell.angle_gamma   90.00
#
_symmetry.space_group_name_H-M   'P 1'
#
loop_
_entity.id
_entity.type
_entity.pdbx_description
1 polymer ?
#
loop_
_entity_poly.entity_id
_entity_poly.type
_entity_poly.pdbx_seq_one_letter_code
_entity_poly.pdbx_strand_id
1 'polypeptide(L)'
;MANRGIFTRVLADIFPGKPAPAAQQPQAAKPSPTPAPTQQPKVIGQGAANETHVMIAGVPNLFVDEGAYIVQFVPAFDEHTEETAFGLKILPDLIPHWAQARIHRCIIKDAIAAAIRGTAQPVPGPSEARRDGRAVPQPVAEPEDDDAAAPSAPSTPRAPRHKTGGTFDSAVVVGRITSWGEEKFPRRKGTGPRFYTSFAMHLDTVTGERVLQGEGLKDAIATARCEVGDVVSVRRLEKIKVQAFDEATGKPRMRDGKPVLWDKWLWSITK
;
A
#
# COMPACT_ATOMS: atom_id res chain seq x y z
N MET A 1 67.53 -23.63 7.35
CA MET A 1 66.65 -23.77 6.18
C MET A 1 66.27 -22.38 5.68
N ALA A 2 66.40 -22.21 4.37
CA ALA A 2 66.12 -21.05 3.51
C ALA A 2 64.77 -20.34 3.79
N ASN A 3 64.49 -19.10 3.37
CA ASN A 3 65.25 -17.93 2.92
C ASN A 3 64.23 -16.77 2.98
N ARG A 4 64.63 -15.60 3.48
CA ARG A 4 63.86 -14.34 3.41
C ARG A 4 64.05 -13.74 2.02
N GLY A 5 63.09 -12.95 1.54
CA GLY A 5 63.30 -12.16 0.33
C GLY A 5 62.20 -11.16 0.01
N ILE A 6 62.30 -9.97 0.60
CA ILE A 6 61.66 -8.72 0.17
C ILE A 6 62.65 -8.01 -0.76
N PHE A 7 62.21 -7.41 -1.88
CA PHE A 7 62.92 -6.31 -2.56
C PHE A 7 61.86 -5.43 -3.26
N THR A 8 61.52 -4.24 -2.76
CA THR A 8 62.09 -2.88 -3.01
C THR A 8 62.21 -2.44 -4.49
N ARG A 9 61.33 -1.49 -4.86
CA ARG A 9 61.60 -0.09 -5.29
C ARG A 9 62.61 0.21 -6.44
N VAL A 10 62.17 1.13 -7.34
CA VAL A 10 62.85 2.39 -7.80
C VAL A 10 63.37 2.50 -9.27
N LEU A 11 62.97 3.62 -9.93
CA LEU A 11 63.58 4.42 -11.04
C LEU A 11 63.61 3.83 -12.48
N ALA A 12 63.59 4.56 -13.60
CA ALA A 12 63.77 5.98 -13.90
C ALA A 12 63.12 6.34 -15.26
N ASP A 13 62.87 7.64 -15.42
CA ASP A 13 62.54 8.38 -16.63
C ASP A 13 63.78 8.69 -17.50
N ILE A 14 63.54 8.90 -18.81
CA ILE A 14 64.17 9.85 -19.75
C ILE A 14 65.60 9.58 -20.28
N PHE A 15 65.73 9.52 -21.64
CA PHE A 15 66.74 10.23 -22.49
C PHE A 15 66.39 10.09 -24.01
N PRO A 16 66.92 10.94 -24.94
CA PRO A 16 66.15 11.59 -26.02
C PRO A 16 66.71 11.44 -27.47
N GLY A 17 65.89 11.73 -28.51
CA GLY A 17 66.33 12.36 -29.77
C GLY A 17 66.19 11.66 -31.14
N LYS A 18 65.22 12.15 -31.96
CA LYS A 18 65.27 12.50 -33.42
C LYS A 18 65.31 11.39 -34.52
N PRO A 19 64.92 11.66 -35.79
CA PRO A 19 63.62 12.05 -36.38
C PRO A 19 63.00 10.98 -37.35
N ALA A 20 61.76 11.21 -37.79
CA ALA A 20 60.98 10.51 -38.85
C ALA A 20 61.68 10.55 -40.25
N PRO A 21 61.22 9.90 -41.37
CA PRO A 21 59.84 9.46 -41.69
C PRO A 21 59.66 8.16 -42.54
N ALA A 22 58.42 7.63 -42.60
CA ALA A 22 57.76 7.18 -43.84
C ALA A 22 56.35 6.62 -43.55
N ALA A 23 55.44 6.95 -44.47
CA ALA A 23 53.99 6.73 -44.47
C ALA A 23 53.54 5.26 -44.40
N GLN A 24 52.41 5.01 -43.73
CA GLN A 24 51.26 4.27 -44.28
C GLN A 24 49.99 4.52 -43.44
N GLN A 25 48.88 4.52 -44.16
CA GLN A 25 47.53 5.04 -43.84
C GLN A 25 46.67 4.07 -42.98
N PRO A 26 45.43 4.43 -42.60
CA PRO A 26 44.89 4.24 -41.25
C PRO A 26 44.15 2.92 -41.07
N GLN A 27 44.45 2.19 -39.98
CA GLN A 27 43.54 1.18 -39.47
C GLN A 27 42.66 1.79 -38.38
N ALA A 28 41.36 1.79 -38.65
CA ALA A 28 40.31 2.16 -37.72
C ALA A 28 40.41 1.29 -36.45
N ALA A 29 41.03 1.85 -35.42
CA ALA A 29 40.99 1.29 -34.08
C ALA A 29 39.64 1.67 -33.46
N LYS A 30 38.83 0.64 -33.21
CA LYS A 30 37.60 0.69 -32.42
C LYS A 30 37.83 1.53 -31.15
N PRO A 31 36.89 2.40 -30.75
CA PRO A 31 37.00 3.08 -29.47
C PRO A 31 37.01 2.03 -28.37
N SER A 32 38.09 2.02 -27.60
CA SER A 32 38.17 1.28 -26.34
C SER A 32 36.98 1.70 -25.46
N PRO A 33 36.27 0.75 -24.81
CA PRO A 33 35.22 1.10 -23.88
C PRO A 33 35.86 1.87 -22.72
N THR A 34 35.52 3.15 -22.60
CA THR A 34 35.75 3.94 -21.41
C THR A 34 35.29 3.12 -20.20
N PRO A 35 36.14 2.85 -19.20
CA PRO A 35 35.69 2.19 -17.98
C PRO A 35 34.60 3.05 -17.36
N ALA A 36 33.41 2.47 -17.23
CA ALA A 36 32.30 3.08 -16.50
C ALA A 36 32.81 3.51 -15.11
N PRO A 37 32.46 4.72 -14.63
CA PRO A 37 32.88 5.14 -13.30
C PRO A 37 32.36 4.12 -12.29
N THR A 38 33.28 3.44 -11.60
CA THR A 38 33.02 2.68 -10.39
C THR A 38 32.34 3.63 -9.40
N GLN A 39 31.01 3.53 -9.31
CA GLN A 39 30.20 4.26 -8.37
C GLN A 39 30.61 3.80 -6.97
N GLN A 40 31.37 4.63 -6.27
CA GLN A 40 31.60 4.43 -4.84
C GLN A 40 30.24 4.46 -4.13
N PRO A 41 30.05 3.68 -3.04
CA PRO A 41 28.79 3.69 -2.29
C PRO A 41 28.49 5.11 -1.82
N LYS A 42 27.44 5.73 -2.38
CA LYS A 42 27.02 7.09 -2.04
C LYS A 42 26.28 7.02 -0.70
N VAL A 43 26.85 7.64 0.32
CA VAL A 43 26.19 7.77 1.63
C VAL A 43 25.14 8.88 1.53
N ILE A 44 23.91 8.59 1.96
CA ILE A 44 22.76 9.50 1.89
C ILE A 44 22.15 9.71 3.29
N GLY A 45 21.46 10.82 3.49
CA GLY A 45 20.81 11.18 4.76
C GLY A 45 21.72 11.89 5.75
N GLN A 46 22.77 12.55 5.25
CA GLN A 46 23.68 13.38 6.05
C GLN A 46 23.29 14.87 6.03
N GLY A 47 22.22 15.23 5.34
CA GLY A 47 21.78 16.62 5.19
C GLY A 47 22.58 17.37 4.13
N ALA A 48 23.03 16.68 3.08
CA ALA A 48 23.74 17.32 1.97
C ALA A 48 22.83 18.34 1.24
N ALA A 49 23.43 19.30 0.52
CA ALA A 49 22.66 20.37 -0.13
C ALA A 49 21.66 19.89 -1.20
N ASN A 50 21.89 18.70 -1.75
CA ASN A 50 21.01 18.04 -2.71
C ASN A 50 20.00 17.08 -2.03
N GLU A 51 19.92 17.07 -0.70
CA GLU A 51 19.02 16.24 0.09
C GLU A 51 17.89 17.08 0.69
N THR A 52 16.66 16.60 0.59
CA THR A 52 15.49 17.21 1.21
C THR A 52 14.73 16.18 2.01
N HIS A 53 14.59 16.44 3.31
CA HIS A 53 13.86 15.60 4.23
C HIS A 53 12.43 16.11 4.38
N VAL A 54 11.45 15.22 4.21
CA VAL A 54 10.03 15.55 4.31
C VAL A 54 9.30 14.46 5.08
N MET A 55 8.46 14.83 6.05
CA MET A 55 7.55 13.90 6.71
C MET A 55 6.28 13.76 5.88
N ILE A 56 5.97 12.55 5.42
CA ILE A 56 4.75 12.25 4.65
C ILE A 56 3.99 11.14 5.37
N ALA A 57 2.76 11.40 5.79
CA ALA A 57 1.91 10.46 6.54
C ALA A 57 2.61 9.85 7.78
N GLY A 58 3.45 10.64 8.47
CA GLY A 58 4.19 10.19 9.66
C GLY A 58 5.46 9.37 9.35
N VAL A 59 5.78 9.12 8.07
CA VAL A 59 7.00 8.43 7.66
C VAL A 59 8.02 9.44 7.12
N PRO A 60 9.28 9.43 7.58
CA PRO A 60 10.30 10.29 7.02
C PRO A 60 10.64 9.84 5.60
N ASN A 61 10.67 10.78 4.67
CA ASN A 61 11.06 10.56 3.29
C ASN A 61 12.27 11.44 2.99
N LEU A 62 13.25 10.87 2.30
CA LEU A 62 14.45 11.57 1.83
C LEU A 62 14.39 11.68 0.31
N PHE A 63 14.42 12.90 -0.20
CA PHE A 63 14.49 13.19 -1.63
C PHE A 63 15.91 13.66 -1.97
N VAL A 64 16.58 12.94 -2.86
CA VAL A 64 17.93 13.27 -3.33
C VAL A 64 17.83 13.77 -4.76
N ASP A 65 18.28 15.00 -5.00
CA ASP A 65 18.39 15.58 -6.32
C ASP A 65 19.69 15.11 -6.99
N GLU A 66 19.57 14.38 -8.11
CA GLU A 66 20.67 13.93 -8.96
C GLU A 66 20.79 14.79 -10.23
N GLY A 67 20.08 15.92 -10.29
CA GLY A 67 20.06 16.88 -11.39
C GLY A 67 19.05 16.52 -12.49
N ALA A 68 19.13 15.30 -13.04
CA ALA A 68 18.20 14.86 -14.09
C ALA A 68 16.91 14.22 -13.54
N TYR A 69 16.95 13.75 -12.30
CA TYR A 69 15.85 13.07 -11.62
C TYR A 69 16.02 13.19 -10.11
N ILE A 70 14.92 12.97 -9.39
CA ILE A 70 14.89 12.94 -7.93
C ILE A 70 14.68 11.50 -7.47
N VAL A 71 15.53 11.03 -6.56
CA VAL A 71 15.37 9.71 -5.94
C VAL A 71 14.72 9.88 -4.57
N GLN A 72 13.63 9.17 -4.34
CA GLN A 72 12.93 9.11 -3.07
C GLN A 72 13.39 7.86 -2.31
N PHE A 73 13.74 8.06 -1.05
CA PHE A 73 14.08 7.01 -0.09
C PHE A 73 13.13 7.04 1.10
N VAL A 74 12.90 5.88 1.69
CA VAL A 74 12.13 5.68 2.93
C VAL A 74 12.95 4.79 3.88
N PRO A 75 12.71 4.86 5.20
CA PRO A 75 13.28 3.91 6.13
C PRO A 75 12.82 2.50 5.80
N ALA A 76 13.77 1.58 5.75
CA ALA A 76 13.52 0.15 5.76
C ALA A 76 14.37 -0.50 6.86
N PHE A 77 13.92 -1.66 7.31
CA PHE A 77 14.65 -2.51 8.23
C PHE A 77 15.01 -3.77 7.48
N ASP A 78 16.26 -4.20 7.59
CA ASP A 78 16.65 -5.52 7.11
C ASP A 78 16.06 -6.58 8.05
N GLU A 79 15.84 -7.78 7.53
CA GLU A 79 15.39 -8.91 8.33
C GLU A 79 16.58 -9.80 8.65
N HIS A 80 16.78 -10.13 9.92
CA HIS A 80 17.76 -11.13 10.35
C HIS A 80 17.08 -12.26 11.11
N THR A 81 17.75 -13.41 11.14
CA THR A 81 17.27 -14.56 11.89
C THR A 81 17.99 -14.64 13.22
N GLU A 82 17.23 -14.71 14.32
CA GLU A 82 17.76 -14.74 15.68
C GLU A 82 17.10 -15.87 16.48
N GLU A 83 17.88 -16.56 17.31
CA GLU A 83 17.36 -17.57 18.22
C GLU A 83 16.74 -16.88 19.44
N THR A 84 15.44 -17.05 19.62
CA THR A 84 14.69 -16.47 20.74
C THR A 84 14.19 -17.57 21.68
N ALA A 85 13.64 -17.20 22.84
CA ALA A 85 13.00 -18.15 23.75
C ALA A 85 11.81 -18.93 23.12
N PHE A 86 11.32 -18.47 21.97
CA PHE A 86 10.26 -19.12 21.17
C PHE A 86 10.82 -19.86 19.94
N GLY A 87 12.13 -20.16 19.95
CA GLY A 87 12.87 -20.75 18.85
C GLY A 87 13.41 -19.70 17.87
N LEU A 88 13.86 -20.18 16.72
CA LEU A 88 14.40 -19.36 15.64
C LEU A 88 13.31 -18.45 15.04
N LYS A 89 13.53 -17.13 15.07
CA LYS A 89 12.59 -16.12 14.56
C LYS A 89 13.30 -15.21 13.56
N ILE A 90 12.53 -14.72 12.59
CA ILE A 90 12.94 -13.64 11.70
C ILE A 90 12.48 -12.34 12.38
N LEU A 91 13.43 -11.47 12.69
CA LEU A 91 13.20 -10.19 13.34
C LEU A 91 13.70 -9.07 12.41
N PRO A 92 13.03 -7.91 12.40
CA PRO A 92 13.59 -6.74 11.77
C PRO A 92 14.79 -6.23 12.59
N ASP A 93 15.80 -5.74 11.90
CA ASP A 93 16.90 -5.01 12.50
C ASP A 93 16.38 -3.77 13.24
N LEU A 94 17.10 -3.34 14.28
CA LEU A 94 16.70 -2.18 15.08
C LEU A 94 17.09 -0.85 14.44
N ILE A 95 18.08 -0.87 13.53
CA ILE A 95 18.62 0.32 12.91
C ILE A 95 18.05 0.40 11.49
N PRO A 96 17.23 1.41 11.17
CA PRO A 96 16.72 1.57 9.82
C PRO A 96 17.84 2.05 8.89
N HIS A 97 17.74 1.66 7.63
CA HIS A 97 18.54 2.22 6.54
C HIS A 97 17.64 2.91 5.50
N TRP A 98 18.23 3.74 4.64
CA TRP A 98 17.51 4.38 3.55
C TRP A 98 17.35 3.41 2.37
N ALA A 99 16.13 2.96 2.12
CA ALA A 99 15.80 2.14 0.96
C ALA A 99 15.18 2.99 -0.16
N GLN A 100 15.61 2.77 -1.39
CA GLN A 100 15.07 3.48 -2.55
C GLN A 100 13.60 3.09 -2.78
N ALA A 101 12.69 4.05 -2.67
CA ALA A 101 11.27 3.85 -2.89
C ALA A 101 10.87 4.13 -4.34
N ARG A 102 11.33 5.26 -4.92
CA ARG A 102 10.89 5.70 -6.26
C ARG A 102 11.88 6.66 -6.91
N ILE A 103 11.90 6.70 -8.24
CA ILE A 103 12.60 7.72 -9.03
C ILE A 103 11.57 8.61 -9.72
N HIS A 104 11.73 9.92 -9.59
CA HIS A 104 10.85 10.94 -10.16
C HIS A 104 11.59 11.73 -11.23
N ARG A 105 11.04 11.79 -12.45
CA ARG A 105 11.58 12.58 -13.57
C ARG A 105 10.93 13.96 -13.66
N CYS A 106 10.92 14.66 -12.55
CA CYS A 106 10.35 15.99 -12.42
C CYS A 106 11.14 16.77 -11.36
N ILE A 107 10.78 18.05 -11.18
CA ILE A 107 11.40 18.88 -10.15
C ILE A 107 11.03 18.41 -8.74
N ILE A 108 11.86 18.75 -7.75
CA ILE A 108 11.71 18.28 -6.36
C ILE A 108 10.33 18.58 -5.75
N LYS A 109 9.74 19.74 -6.04
CA LYS A 109 8.40 20.12 -5.56
C LYS A 109 7.33 19.14 -6.08
N ASP A 110 7.42 18.76 -7.35
CA ASP A 110 6.47 17.84 -7.98
C ASP A 110 6.69 16.41 -7.51
N ALA A 111 7.93 16.01 -7.27
CA ALA A 111 8.29 14.71 -6.70
C ALA A 111 7.69 14.55 -5.29
N ILE A 112 7.82 15.57 -4.43
CA ILE A 112 7.22 15.59 -3.09
C ILE A 112 5.70 15.53 -3.20
N ALA A 113 5.09 16.35 -4.07
CA ALA A 113 3.64 16.35 -4.27
C ALA A 113 3.13 14.99 -4.79
N ALA A 114 3.89 14.34 -5.68
CA ALA A 114 3.60 13.00 -6.18
C ALA A 114 3.72 11.94 -5.09
N ALA A 115 4.70 12.04 -4.19
CA ALA A 115 4.84 11.15 -3.04
C ALA A 115 3.67 11.31 -2.06
N ILE A 116 3.26 12.55 -1.74
CA ILE A 116 2.09 12.84 -0.88
C ILE A 116 0.81 12.24 -1.48
N ARG A 117 0.59 12.42 -2.79
CA ARG A 117 -0.56 11.80 -3.48
C ARG A 117 -0.44 10.27 -3.54
N GLY A 118 0.77 9.75 -3.69
CA GLY A 118 1.05 8.32 -3.74
C GLY A 118 0.76 7.60 -2.43
N THR A 119 0.98 8.25 -1.28
CA THR A 119 0.64 7.68 0.04
C THR A 119 -0.87 7.56 0.30
N ALA A 120 -1.72 8.20 -0.52
CA ALA A 120 -3.17 7.97 -0.49
C ALA A 120 -3.58 6.64 -1.16
N GLN A 121 -2.64 5.97 -1.83
CA GLN A 121 -2.81 4.63 -2.38
C GLN A 121 -2.12 3.63 -1.45
N PRO A 122 -2.80 2.56 -1.00
CA PRO A 122 -2.22 1.61 -0.06
C PRO A 122 -0.98 0.98 -0.71
N VAL A 123 0.17 1.09 -0.03
CA VAL A 123 1.40 0.39 -0.42
C VAL A 123 1.11 -1.10 -0.37
N PRO A 124 1.18 -1.85 -1.49
CA PRO A 124 1.22 -3.30 -1.41
C PRO A 124 2.51 -3.67 -0.68
N GLY A 125 2.38 -4.53 0.32
CA GLY A 125 3.51 -5.06 1.09
C GLY A 125 4.58 -5.70 0.19
N PRO A 126 5.71 -6.10 0.79
CA PRO A 126 6.90 -6.53 0.06
C PRO A 126 6.54 -7.57 -1.01
N SER A 127 6.96 -7.27 -2.24
CA SER A 127 6.82 -8.13 -3.42
C SER A 127 7.61 -9.41 -3.20
N GLU A 128 6.95 -10.45 -2.70
CA GLU A 128 7.51 -11.79 -2.69
C GLU A 128 7.81 -12.26 -4.11
N ALA A 129 9.01 -12.82 -4.24
CA ALA A 129 9.56 -13.30 -5.47
C ALA A 129 8.69 -14.39 -6.12
N ARG A 130 8.47 -14.17 -7.42
CA ARG A 130 8.05 -15.12 -8.44
C ARG A 130 8.53 -16.55 -8.15
N ARG A 131 7.61 -17.48 -7.89
CA ARG A 131 7.82 -18.92 -8.12
C ARG A 131 6.82 -19.41 -9.14
N ASP A 132 7.35 -19.77 -10.30
CA ASP A 132 6.65 -20.47 -11.36
C ASP A 132 6.26 -21.89 -10.92
N GLY A 133 5.09 -22.34 -11.42
CA GLY A 133 4.80 -23.74 -11.71
C GLY A 133 3.92 -24.48 -10.71
N ARG A 134 2.61 -24.57 -11.01
CA ARG A 134 1.99 -25.81 -11.54
C ARG A 134 0.47 -25.65 -11.60
N ALA A 135 -0.07 -25.80 -12.81
CA ALA A 135 -1.48 -25.74 -13.13
C ALA A 135 -2.22 -27.07 -12.84
N VAL A 136 -3.56 -27.01 -12.98
CA VAL A 136 -4.55 -28.09 -13.24
C VAL A 136 -5.41 -28.50 -12.00
N PRO A 137 -6.75 -28.72 -12.11
CA PRO A 137 -7.83 -27.92 -12.71
C PRO A 137 -9.10 -27.82 -11.81
N GLN A 138 -10.12 -27.09 -12.27
CA GLN A 138 -11.49 -27.03 -11.71
C GLN A 138 -12.23 -28.40 -11.81
N PRO A 139 -13.30 -28.58 -11.01
CA PRO A 139 -14.48 -29.30 -11.48
C PRO A 139 -15.74 -28.41 -11.44
N VAL A 140 -16.41 -28.37 -12.59
CA VAL A 140 -17.80 -27.97 -12.80
C VAL A 140 -18.67 -29.19 -12.51
N ALA A 141 -19.79 -29.01 -11.80
CA ALA A 141 -21.14 -29.54 -12.12
C ALA A 141 -22.05 -29.61 -10.89
N GLU A 142 -23.15 -28.84 -10.96
CA GLU A 142 -24.50 -29.08 -10.41
C GLU A 142 -25.08 -30.44 -10.92
N PRO A 143 -26.23 -31.02 -10.45
CA PRO A 143 -27.52 -30.30 -10.29
C PRO A 143 -28.60 -30.87 -9.33
N GLU A 144 -29.79 -30.24 -9.43
CA GLU A 144 -31.17 -30.67 -9.05
C GLU A 144 -31.58 -30.51 -7.56
N ASP A 145 -32.65 -29.77 -7.21
CA ASP A 145 -34.05 -30.07 -7.51
C ASP A 145 -34.96 -28.87 -7.90
N ASP A 146 -35.96 -29.23 -8.72
CA ASP A 146 -37.05 -28.49 -9.35
C ASP A 146 -38.15 -27.99 -8.38
N ASP A 147 -38.82 -26.87 -8.71
CA ASP A 147 -40.29 -26.85 -8.89
C ASP A 147 -40.80 -25.48 -9.41
N ALA A 148 -41.03 -25.47 -10.72
CA ALA A 148 -42.22 -25.04 -11.46
C ALA A 148 -42.95 -23.66 -11.24
N ALA A 149 -43.02 -22.95 -12.39
CA ALA A 149 -44.21 -22.33 -13.02
C ALA A 149 -44.60 -20.84 -12.75
N ALA A 150 -44.58 -20.06 -13.85
CA ALA A 150 -45.15 -18.71 -14.04
C ALA A 150 -46.66 -18.77 -14.46
N PRO A 151 -47.47 -17.67 -14.60
CA PRO A 151 -47.25 -16.55 -15.55
C PRO A 151 -47.81 -15.11 -15.22
N SER A 152 -47.18 -14.11 -15.85
CA SER A 152 -47.65 -12.84 -16.51
C SER A 152 -48.72 -11.83 -15.95
N ALA A 153 -48.24 -10.58 -15.74
CA ALA A 153 -48.76 -9.20 -16.10
C ALA A 153 -50.07 -8.61 -15.47
N PRO A 154 -50.37 -7.27 -15.51
CA PRO A 154 -49.70 -6.10 -16.15
C PRO A 154 -49.48 -4.82 -15.27
N SER A 155 -48.88 -3.81 -15.92
CA SER A 155 -48.35 -2.47 -15.58
C SER A 155 -49.25 -1.38 -14.96
N THR A 156 -48.68 -0.45 -14.16
CA THR A 156 -48.73 1.05 -14.34
C THR A 156 -47.96 1.83 -13.22
N PRO A 157 -47.62 3.15 -13.38
CA PRO A 157 -46.28 3.70 -13.13
C PRO A 157 -46.16 4.54 -11.84
N ARG A 158 -44.97 4.57 -11.21
CA ARG A 158 -44.64 5.65 -10.27
C ARG A 158 -43.12 5.87 -10.07
N ALA A 159 -42.69 7.03 -10.57
CA ALA A 159 -41.53 7.87 -10.20
C ALA A 159 -40.10 7.27 -10.21
N PRO A 160 -39.09 8.03 -10.68
CA PRO A 160 -37.71 7.56 -10.77
C PRO A 160 -37.11 7.50 -9.37
N ARG A 161 -37.17 6.32 -8.75
CA ARG A 161 -36.38 6.04 -7.54
C ARG A 161 -34.94 5.83 -7.99
N HIS A 162 -34.05 6.73 -7.55
CA HIS A 162 -32.61 6.64 -7.74
C HIS A 162 -32.13 5.21 -7.46
N LYS A 163 -31.84 4.49 -8.55
CA LYS A 163 -31.12 3.23 -8.51
C LYS A 163 -29.68 3.57 -8.18
N THR A 164 -29.33 3.52 -6.90
CA THR A 164 -27.94 3.31 -6.49
C THR A 164 -27.83 1.92 -5.89
N GLY A 165 -28.24 0.93 -6.70
CA GLY A 165 -27.78 -0.44 -6.56
C GLY A 165 -26.38 -0.54 -7.15
N GLY A 166 -25.40 0.04 -6.45
CA GLY A 166 -23.99 -0.16 -6.74
C GLY A 166 -23.45 -1.20 -5.78
N THR A 167 -22.98 -2.31 -6.32
CA THR A 167 -22.03 -3.21 -5.64
C THR A 167 -20.82 -2.38 -5.20
N PHE A 168 -20.87 -1.84 -3.98
CA PHE A 168 -19.78 -1.04 -3.42
C PHE A 168 -18.78 -1.96 -2.76
N ASP A 169 -18.01 -2.56 -3.65
CA ASP A 169 -16.78 -3.25 -3.40
C ASP A 169 -15.68 -2.20 -3.15
N SER A 170 -15.10 -2.21 -1.95
CA SER A 170 -13.77 -1.67 -1.60
C SER A 170 -13.40 -0.20 -1.92
N ALA A 171 -14.29 0.60 -2.50
CA ALA A 171 -13.99 1.96 -2.97
C ALA A 171 -13.80 2.95 -1.81
N VAL A 172 -12.76 3.78 -1.90
CA VAL A 172 -12.53 4.91 -1.00
C VAL A 172 -13.55 6.00 -1.32
N VAL A 173 -14.22 6.52 -0.30
CA VAL A 173 -15.18 7.62 -0.40
C VAL A 173 -14.60 8.84 0.30
N VAL A 174 -14.44 9.94 -0.44
CA VAL A 174 -13.92 11.21 0.10
C VAL A 174 -15.05 12.22 0.17
N GLY A 175 -15.24 12.84 1.33
CA GLY A 175 -16.30 13.83 1.52
C GLY A 175 -16.25 14.51 2.87
N ARG A 176 -17.11 15.53 3.05
CA ARG A 176 -17.29 16.22 4.32
C ARG A 176 -18.29 15.46 5.19
N ILE A 177 -17.97 15.23 6.45
CA ILE A 177 -18.90 14.60 7.41
C ILE A 177 -20.06 15.55 7.66
N THR A 178 -21.28 15.12 7.35
CA THR A 178 -22.50 15.90 7.62
C THR A 178 -23.20 15.43 8.89
N SER A 179 -23.23 14.11 9.14
CA SER A 179 -23.80 13.50 10.34
C SER A 179 -23.37 12.05 10.51
N TRP A 180 -23.53 11.49 11.71
CA TRP A 180 -23.36 10.07 11.99
C TRP A 180 -24.18 9.65 13.21
N GLY A 181 -24.61 8.40 13.25
CA GLY A 181 -25.46 7.88 14.33
C GLY A 181 -26.15 6.57 13.98
N GLU A 182 -27.04 6.12 14.85
CA GLU A 182 -27.85 4.92 14.63
C GLU A 182 -29.11 5.25 13.81
N GLU A 183 -29.28 4.57 12.67
CA GLU A 183 -30.40 4.76 11.75
C GLU A 183 -31.10 3.43 11.44
N LYS A 184 -32.38 3.50 11.06
CA LYS A 184 -33.21 2.35 10.69
C LYS A 184 -33.12 2.06 9.19
N PHE A 185 -32.58 0.89 8.84
CA PHE A 185 -32.45 0.43 7.46
C PHE A 185 -33.51 -0.62 7.12
N PRO A 186 -34.12 -0.57 5.92
CA PRO A 186 -35.11 -1.55 5.49
C PRO A 186 -34.46 -2.92 5.28
N ARG A 187 -35.10 -3.97 5.79
CA ARG A 187 -34.65 -5.35 5.59
C ARG A 187 -35.15 -5.88 4.25
N ARG A 188 -34.26 -6.50 3.46
CA ARG A 188 -34.59 -7.04 2.14
C ARG A 188 -35.21 -8.45 2.17
N LYS A 189 -35.13 -9.16 3.30
CA LYS A 189 -35.68 -10.52 3.48
C LYS A 189 -36.99 -10.45 4.26
N GLY A 190 -38.03 -11.12 3.77
CA GLY A 190 -39.41 -11.04 4.27
C GLY A 190 -39.67 -11.66 5.64
N THR A 191 -38.69 -12.31 6.26
CA THR A 191 -38.85 -12.95 7.58
C THR A 191 -38.25 -12.05 8.67
N GLY A 192 -39.11 -11.39 9.45
CA GLY A 192 -38.76 -10.56 10.60
C GLY A 192 -39.16 -9.09 10.49
N PRO A 193 -38.69 -8.23 11.41
CA PRO A 193 -39.00 -6.81 11.44
C PRO A 193 -38.63 -6.11 10.13
N ARG A 194 -39.50 -5.19 9.68
CA ARG A 194 -39.36 -4.46 8.40
C ARG A 194 -38.09 -3.61 8.33
N PHE A 195 -37.57 -3.19 9.48
CA PHE A 195 -36.36 -2.39 9.61
C PHE A 195 -35.43 -2.99 10.65
N TYR A 196 -34.13 -2.76 10.50
CA TYR A 196 -33.12 -3.04 11.50
C TYR A 196 -32.32 -1.77 11.78
N THR A 197 -31.90 -1.58 13.02
CA THR A 197 -31.07 -0.43 13.39
C THR A 197 -29.60 -0.77 13.12
N SER A 198 -28.85 0.19 12.57
CA SER A 198 -27.42 0.06 12.35
C SER A 198 -26.78 1.44 12.38
N PHE A 199 -25.51 1.51 12.80
CA PHE A 199 -24.77 2.75 12.71
C PHE A 199 -24.46 3.15 11.26
N ALA A 200 -24.58 4.43 10.97
CA ALA A 200 -24.34 5.02 9.67
C ALA A 200 -23.65 6.38 9.76
N MET A 201 -22.97 6.74 8.68
CA MET A 201 -22.23 7.98 8.51
C MET A 201 -22.58 8.60 7.15
N HIS A 202 -22.90 9.90 7.17
CA HIS A 202 -23.27 10.67 6.00
C HIS A 202 -22.11 11.56 5.58
N LEU A 203 -21.78 11.49 4.29
CA LEU A 203 -20.72 12.25 3.67
C LEU A 203 -21.29 13.11 2.54
N ASP A 204 -21.00 14.39 2.55
CA ASP A 204 -21.20 15.26 1.39
C ASP A 204 -19.99 15.12 0.46
N THR A 205 -20.23 14.56 -0.72
CA THR A 205 -19.19 14.30 -1.73
C THR A 205 -19.42 15.17 -2.96
N VAL A 206 -18.43 15.26 -3.85
CA VAL A 206 -18.58 15.96 -5.13
C VAL A 206 -19.73 15.41 -6.00
N THR A 207 -20.14 14.16 -5.76
CA THR A 207 -21.26 13.50 -6.46
C THR A 207 -22.58 13.56 -5.70
N GLY A 208 -22.63 14.27 -4.56
CA GLY A 208 -23.78 14.36 -3.67
C GLY A 208 -23.61 13.56 -2.38
N GLU A 209 -24.70 13.41 -1.63
CA GLU A 209 -24.70 12.76 -0.33
C GLU A 209 -24.48 11.24 -0.45
N ARG A 210 -23.61 10.72 0.42
CA ARG A 210 -23.16 9.34 0.43
C ARG A 210 -23.30 8.77 1.83
N VAL A 211 -24.15 7.74 1.98
CA VAL A 211 -24.35 7.04 3.25
C VAL A 211 -23.47 5.80 3.31
N LEU A 212 -22.69 5.69 4.37
CA LEU A 212 -21.87 4.52 4.72
C LEU A 212 -22.49 3.85 5.94
N GLN A 213 -22.58 2.52 5.93
CA GLN A 213 -23.31 1.77 6.95
C GLN A 213 -22.42 0.66 7.54
N GLY A 214 -22.39 0.57 8.87
CA GLY A 214 -21.81 -0.56 9.62
C GLY A 214 -21.23 -0.16 10.97
N GLU A 215 -21.30 -1.08 11.94
CA GLU A 215 -20.84 -0.84 13.31
C GLU A 215 -19.35 -0.48 13.42
N GLY A 216 -18.49 -0.98 12.53
CA GLY A 216 -17.06 -0.64 12.56
C GLY A 216 -16.74 0.82 12.24
N LEU A 217 -17.71 1.60 11.75
CA LEU A 217 -17.55 3.04 11.58
C LEU A 217 -17.39 3.75 12.93
N LYS A 218 -18.02 3.25 14.02
CA LYS A 218 -17.87 3.82 15.37
C LYS A 218 -16.39 3.83 15.79
N ASP A 219 -15.72 2.69 15.65
CA ASP A 219 -14.31 2.54 16.02
C ASP A 219 -13.40 3.39 15.14
N ALA A 220 -13.70 3.47 13.85
CA ALA A 220 -12.91 4.24 12.89
C ALA A 220 -13.01 5.75 13.16
N ILE A 221 -14.21 6.26 13.44
CA ILE A 221 -14.44 7.66 13.81
C ILE A 221 -13.72 8.00 15.12
N ALA A 222 -13.83 7.13 16.13
CA ALA A 222 -13.16 7.31 17.42
C ALA A 222 -11.63 7.32 17.28
N THR A 223 -11.08 6.41 16.47
CA THR A 223 -9.65 6.28 16.24
C THR A 223 -9.10 7.50 15.49
N ALA A 224 -9.79 7.94 14.44
CA ALA A 224 -9.39 9.10 13.64
C ALA A 224 -9.74 10.45 14.30
N ARG A 225 -10.50 10.43 15.41
CA ARG A 225 -10.98 11.62 16.13
C ARG A 225 -11.69 12.63 15.22
N CYS A 226 -12.56 12.11 14.36
CA CYS A 226 -13.29 12.94 13.40
C CYS A 226 -14.51 13.61 14.03
N GLU A 227 -14.78 14.82 13.58
CA GLU A 227 -15.95 15.62 13.98
C GLU A 227 -16.85 15.93 12.77
N VAL A 228 -18.11 16.27 13.04
CA VAL A 228 -19.01 16.75 11.98
C VAL A 228 -18.43 18.03 11.39
N GLY A 229 -18.35 18.09 10.06
CA GLY A 229 -17.74 19.18 9.31
C GLY A 229 -16.33 18.89 8.78
N ASP A 230 -15.67 17.84 9.26
CA ASP A 230 -14.36 17.41 8.76
C ASP A 230 -14.44 16.85 7.34
N VAL A 231 -13.42 17.09 6.53
CA VAL A 231 -13.24 16.41 5.23
C VAL A 231 -12.39 15.17 5.46
N VAL A 232 -12.90 14.01 5.08
CA VAL A 232 -12.25 12.72 5.35
C VAL A 232 -12.29 11.81 4.14
N SER A 233 -11.32 10.90 4.05
CA SER A 233 -11.39 9.73 3.17
C SER A 233 -11.71 8.48 3.99
N VAL A 234 -12.82 7.84 3.66
CA VAL A 234 -13.34 6.66 4.32
C VAL A 234 -13.20 5.45 3.42
N ARG A 235 -12.66 4.36 3.95
CA ARG A 235 -12.48 3.11 3.22
C ARG A 235 -13.03 1.94 4.02
N ARG A 236 -13.74 1.05 3.33
CA ARG A 236 -14.09 -0.27 3.83
C ARG A 236 -12.90 -1.21 3.67
N LEU A 237 -12.45 -1.82 4.76
CA LEU A 237 -11.37 -2.80 4.77
C LEU A 237 -11.97 -4.21 4.68
N GLU A 238 -11.50 -5.12 5.50
CA GLU A 238 -11.95 -6.51 5.54
C GLU A 238 -13.06 -6.75 6.58
N LYS A 239 -13.60 -7.97 6.57
CA LYS A 239 -14.48 -8.46 7.62
C LYS A 239 -13.66 -9.20 8.68
N ILE A 240 -13.92 -8.88 9.94
CA ILE A 240 -13.40 -9.65 11.07
C ILE A 240 -14.54 -10.37 11.78
N LYS A 241 -14.19 -11.46 12.47
CA LYS A 241 -15.11 -12.18 13.36
C LYS A 241 -15.05 -11.55 14.74
N VAL A 242 -16.18 -11.04 15.23
CA VAL A 242 -16.31 -10.49 16.58
C VAL A 242 -17.30 -11.30 17.39
N GLN A 243 -17.06 -11.35 18.71
CA GLN A 243 -17.99 -11.97 19.64
C GLN A 243 -19.37 -11.31 19.52
N ALA A 244 -20.40 -12.11 19.29
CA ALA A 244 -21.78 -11.64 19.35
C ALA A 244 -22.16 -11.39 20.81
N PHE A 245 -22.80 -10.26 21.07
CA PHE A 245 -23.38 -9.92 22.36
C PHE A 245 -24.90 -9.87 22.24
N ASP A 246 -25.59 -10.20 23.32
CA ASP A 246 -27.03 -10.03 23.38
C ASP A 246 -27.38 -8.57 23.70
N GLU A 247 -28.17 -7.92 22.85
CA GLU A 247 -28.52 -6.50 22.98
C GLU A 247 -29.27 -6.18 24.28
N ALA A 248 -30.04 -7.12 24.84
CA ALA A 248 -30.82 -6.89 26.05
C ALA A 248 -30.00 -7.08 27.34
N THR A 249 -29.02 -7.98 27.33
CA THR A 249 -28.27 -8.36 28.54
C THR A 249 -26.80 -7.95 28.52
N GLY A 250 -26.26 -7.53 27.36
CA GLY A 250 -24.86 -7.19 27.16
C GLY A 250 -23.90 -8.37 27.33
N LYS A 251 -24.40 -9.59 27.47
CA LYS A 251 -23.57 -10.79 27.70
C LYS A 251 -23.13 -11.42 26.37
N PRO A 252 -21.93 -12.03 26.31
CA PRO A 252 -21.50 -12.80 25.14
C PRO A 252 -22.51 -13.91 24.83
N ARG A 253 -22.92 -14.00 23.56
CA ARG A 253 -23.76 -15.09 23.07
C ARG A 253 -22.92 -16.35 22.91
N MET A 254 -23.36 -17.40 23.61
CA MET A 254 -22.78 -18.73 23.55
C MET A 254 -23.78 -19.69 22.90
N ARG A 255 -23.31 -20.58 22.03
CA ARG A 255 -24.08 -21.69 21.46
C ARG A 255 -23.25 -22.96 21.62
N ASP A 256 -23.81 -23.97 22.28
CA ASP A 256 -23.14 -25.25 22.55
C ASP A 256 -21.77 -25.10 23.22
N GLY A 257 -21.67 -24.16 24.17
CA GLY A 257 -20.42 -23.85 24.88
C GLY A 257 -19.38 -23.09 24.04
N LYS A 258 -19.65 -22.80 22.76
CA LYS A 258 -18.77 -22.03 21.88
C LYS A 258 -19.26 -20.58 21.71
N PRO A 259 -18.35 -19.62 21.57
CA PRO A 259 -18.72 -18.24 21.27
C PRO A 259 -19.38 -18.13 19.90
N VAL A 260 -20.54 -17.47 19.84
CA VAL A 260 -21.15 -17.09 18.56
C VAL A 260 -20.38 -15.90 18.02
N LEU A 261 -19.87 -16.01 16.79
CA LEU A 261 -19.12 -14.95 16.13
C LEU A 261 -19.94 -14.32 15.01
N TRP A 262 -19.90 -13.00 14.90
CA TRP A 262 -20.52 -12.21 13.83
C TRP A 262 -19.46 -11.56 12.94
N ASP A 263 -19.84 -11.36 11.67
CA ASP A 263 -19.03 -10.56 10.76
C ASP A 263 -19.20 -9.08 11.09
N LYS A 264 -18.09 -8.41 11.41
CA LYS A 264 -18.02 -6.95 11.49
C LYS A 264 -17.07 -6.45 10.41
N TRP A 265 -17.52 -5.46 9.64
CA TRP A 265 -16.65 -4.77 8.69
C TRP A 265 -15.74 -3.80 9.43
N LEU A 266 -14.45 -3.87 9.13
CA LEU A 266 -13.49 -2.84 9.52
C LEU A 266 -13.54 -1.67 8.56
N TRP A 267 -13.36 -0.49 9.11
CA TRP A 267 -13.34 0.76 8.38
C TRP A 267 -12.08 1.53 8.75
N SER A 268 -11.53 2.26 7.79
CA SER A 268 -10.43 3.20 7.98
C SER A 268 -10.90 4.58 7.57
N ILE A 269 -10.61 5.57 8.41
CA ILE A 269 -10.89 6.99 8.15
C ILE A 269 -9.58 7.76 8.31
N THR A 270 -9.28 8.60 7.35
CA THR A 270 -8.16 9.56 7.40
C THR A 270 -8.67 10.96 7.10
N LYS A 271 -8.16 11.95 7.85
CA LYS A 271 -8.51 13.37 7.76
C LYS A 271 -7.50 14.12 6.89
#